data_AF-A0ABD2BPQ6-F1
#
_entry.id   AF-A0ABD2BPQ6-F1
#
_cell.length_a   1.000
_cell.length_b   1.000
_cell.length_c   1.000
_cell.angle_alpha   90.00
_cell.angle_beta   90.00
_cell.angle_gamma   90.00
#
_symmetry.space_group_name_H-M   'P 1'
#
loop_
_entity.id
_entity.type
_entity.pdbx_description
1 polymer ?
#
loop_
_entity_poly.entity_id
_entity_poly.type
_entity_poly.pdbx_seq_one_letter_code
_entity_poly.pdbx_strand_id
1 'polypeptide(L)'
;MLKRMKEYSIYLIILVCINLFDKFSRVTGSQVLHIRGIPVSKSILYTPDRNFECLDGSLLIPFHYVNDDYCDCGDGSDEPGTSACRNGSFYCKNFGHESMYIPSTWVNDGICDCCDGTDEYSSNKQCVNNCHDLGKEARLEAQKVEELKRQGNKIRMEMASKGKQIKSDTQVHLMKLWVDYEEATRNKKEKEILKIQAEGRETLVLQKYKMVEPKDILSEGTTKEKELSQSEVEDYFKMLDSDNSNTVTIAELQTRITFDKDHNGVVSEDEAMFFLNNKKEVSLQEFIETAWGNIKPFVMLEQGIFTKPKHDEIEKKEEEKVQETLEEEQDDVKEKQDNVEEEQGNVEEEQDNVEEEQDNVEEEEGSTDEIEKEIEEQEQEVQYDEETQVLIDEATSARERYQEAEKAVNDLNNEIKLIEEKLQRDYGKEDEFVTLDGECFDYTDLEYIYSLCLFGKASQKSKSGGNEVSLGYWNEWVGAQDNKYSKMKYDKGLTCWNGPTRSTIVTLTCDKENKLVSVAEPNRCEYVMEFATPALCDSSTKLMDTHDEL
;
A
#
# COMPACT_ATOMS: atom_id res chain seq x y z
N MET A 1 -26.60 19.60 -100.16
CA MET A 1 -25.17 19.98 -100.08
C MET A 1 -24.78 20.60 -98.73
N LEU A 2 -25.57 21.52 -98.15
CA LEU A 2 -25.26 22.16 -96.86
C LEU A 2 -25.12 21.22 -95.64
N LYS A 3 -25.81 20.07 -95.62
CA LYS A 3 -25.74 19.11 -94.50
C LYS A 3 -24.42 18.33 -94.46
N ARG A 4 -23.90 17.93 -95.63
CA ARG A 4 -22.60 17.24 -95.76
C ARG A 4 -21.42 18.14 -95.42
N MET A 5 -21.48 19.44 -95.74
CA MET A 5 -20.38 20.37 -95.37
C MET A 5 -20.23 20.58 -93.87
N LYS A 6 -21.32 20.51 -93.09
CA LYS A 6 -21.25 20.59 -91.62
C LYS A 6 -20.61 19.35 -91.00
N GLU A 7 -20.89 18.16 -91.53
CA GLU A 7 -20.31 16.90 -91.03
C GLU A 7 -18.79 16.85 -91.29
N TYR A 8 -18.32 17.28 -92.46
CA TYR A 8 -16.89 17.38 -92.75
C TYR A 8 -16.17 18.44 -91.90
N SER A 9 -16.83 19.57 -91.61
CA SER A 9 -16.27 20.60 -90.74
C SER A 9 -16.12 20.12 -89.28
N ILE A 10 -17.05 19.30 -88.78
CA ILE A 10 -16.98 18.73 -87.43
C ILE A 10 -15.87 17.68 -87.36
N TYR A 11 -15.73 16.82 -88.38
CA TYR A 11 -14.63 15.85 -88.44
C TYR A 11 -13.26 16.53 -88.53
N LEU A 12 -13.13 17.64 -89.28
CA LEU A 12 -11.89 18.41 -89.36
C LEU A 12 -11.53 19.05 -88.01
N ILE A 13 -12.51 19.59 -87.28
CA ILE A 13 -12.30 20.17 -85.94
C ILE A 13 -11.90 19.07 -84.93
N ILE A 14 -12.54 17.90 -84.97
CA ILE A 14 -12.19 16.77 -84.10
C ILE A 14 -10.76 16.27 -84.40
N LEU A 15 -10.38 16.14 -85.68
CA LEU A 15 -9.02 15.76 -86.06
C LEU A 15 -7.97 16.81 -85.66
N VAL A 16 -8.28 18.10 -85.76
CA VAL A 16 -7.39 19.19 -85.31
C VAL A 16 -7.29 19.22 -83.78
N CYS A 17 -8.38 18.95 -83.05
CA CYS A 17 -8.36 18.86 -81.59
C CYS A 17 -7.58 17.63 -81.09
N ILE A 18 -7.69 16.46 -81.73
CA ILE A 18 -6.90 15.26 -81.37
C ILE A 18 -5.40 15.50 -81.63
N ASN A 19 -5.04 16.15 -82.74
CA ASN A 19 -3.64 16.50 -83.03
C ASN A 19 -3.09 17.66 -82.18
N LEU A 20 -3.95 18.50 -81.59
CA LEU A 20 -3.56 19.53 -80.62
C LEU A 20 -3.44 18.98 -79.19
N PHE A 21 -4.23 17.95 -78.82
CA PHE A 21 -4.08 17.24 -77.54
C PHE A 21 -2.83 16.35 -77.52
N ASP A 22 -2.45 15.73 -78.64
CA ASP A 22 -1.18 14.96 -78.73
C ASP A 22 0.10 15.81 -78.64
N LYS A 23 -0.02 17.14 -78.77
CA LYS A 23 1.12 18.07 -78.68
C LYS A 23 1.20 18.84 -77.37
N PHE A 24 0.32 18.58 -76.40
CA PHE A 24 0.39 19.18 -75.05
C PHE A 24 0.57 18.18 -73.90
N SER A 25 0.81 16.90 -74.18
CA SER A 25 1.24 15.90 -73.18
C SER A 25 2.72 15.55 -73.34
N ARG A 26 3.59 16.57 -73.25
CA ARG A 26 4.96 16.38 -72.78
C ARG A 26 5.23 17.38 -71.67
N VAL A 27 4.57 17.16 -70.53
CA VAL A 27 5.21 17.49 -69.26
C VAL A 27 6.42 16.57 -69.20
N THR A 28 7.59 17.10 -69.57
CA THR A 28 8.86 16.50 -69.18
C THR A 28 8.86 16.52 -67.66
N GLY A 29 8.46 15.42 -67.03
CA GLY A 29 8.76 15.20 -65.63
C GLY A 29 10.26 15.33 -65.49
N SER A 30 10.71 16.39 -64.82
CA SER A 30 12.09 16.48 -64.38
C SER A 30 12.30 15.25 -63.50
N GLN A 31 13.05 14.26 -63.98
CA GLN A 31 13.44 13.13 -63.14
C GLN A 31 14.28 13.73 -62.03
N VAL A 32 13.73 13.81 -60.82
CA VAL A 32 14.51 14.14 -59.62
C VAL A 32 15.58 13.06 -59.53
N LEU A 33 16.85 13.45 -59.67
CA LEU A 33 17.98 12.54 -59.52
C LEU A 33 17.93 11.98 -58.10
N HIS A 34 17.53 10.72 -58.00
CA HIS A 34 17.34 10.06 -56.73
C HIS A 34 18.63 9.35 -56.32
N ILE A 35 19.32 9.88 -55.32
CA ILE A 35 20.53 9.26 -54.77
C ILE A 35 20.15 8.09 -53.88
N ARG A 36 20.94 7.01 -53.93
CA ARG A 36 20.70 5.83 -53.10
C ARG A 36 20.92 6.18 -51.62
N GLY A 37 20.11 5.58 -50.74
CA GLY A 37 20.30 5.69 -49.30
C GLY A 37 19.87 7.01 -48.66
N ILE A 38 19.17 7.88 -49.41
CA ILE A 38 18.52 9.08 -48.86
C ILE A 38 17.01 9.09 -49.11
N PRO A 39 16.19 9.68 -48.21
CA PRO A 39 14.78 9.94 -48.47
C PRO A 39 14.60 11.05 -49.51
N VAL A 40 13.44 11.08 -50.14
CA VAL A 40 13.10 12.08 -51.17
C VAL A 40 13.13 13.50 -50.59
N SER A 41 12.74 13.67 -49.32
CA SER A 41 12.78 14.95 -48.59
C SER A 41 14.20 15.54 -48.50
N LYS A 42 15.24 14.71 -48.46
CA LYS A 42 16.65 15.13 -48.39
C LYS A 42 17.34 15.24 -49.76
N SER A 43 16.65 14.94 -50.86
CA SER A 43 17.23 15.01 -52.21
C SER A 43 17.79 16.40 -52.58
N ILE A 44 17.23 17.47 -52.02
CA ILE A 44 17.66 18.85 -52.25
C ILE A 44 19.04 19.14 -51.64
N LEU A 45 19.48 18.36 -50.64
CA LEU A 45 20.81 18.50 -50.05
C LEU A 45 21.89 17.97 -50.99
N TYR A 46 21.54 17.10 -51.93
CA TYR A 46 22.48 16.42 -52.80
C TYR A 46 22.23 16.75 -54.28
N THR A 47 22.47 18.01 -54.65
CA THR A 47 22.24 18.49 -56.01
C THR A 47 23.50 18.30 -56.88
N PRO A 48 23.41 17.59 -58.02
CA PRO A 48 24.56 17.21 -58.85
C PRO A 48 25.18 18.35 -59.68
N ASP A 49 24.56 19.53 -59.68
CA ASP A 49 24.97 20.71 -60.45
C ASP A 49 26.08 21.54 -59.79
N ARG A 50 26.47 21.20 -58.55
CA ARG A 50 27.49 21.89 -57.76
C ARG A 50 28.35 20.91 -56.96
N ASN A 51 29.46 21.39 -56.41
CA ASN A 51 30.22 20.64 -55.42
C ASN A 51 29.35 20.33 -54.20
N PHE A 52 29.59 19.18 -53.58
CA PHE A 52 28.93 18.76 -52.37
C PHE A 52 29.67 19.32 -51.16
N GLU A 53 28.95 19.98 -50.27
CA GLU A 53 29.46 20.39 -48.97
C GLU A 53 28.96 19.35 -47.96
N CYS A 54 29.88 18.78 -47.17
CA CYS A 54 29.50 17.86 -46.09
C CYS A 54 28.43 18.52 -45.21
N LEU A 55 27.48 17.75 -44.70
CA LEU A 55 26.31 18.32 -44.00
C LEU A 55 26.70 19.02 -42.68
N ASP A 56 27.84 18.68 -42.10
CA ASP A 56 28.48 19.37 -40.98
C ASP A 56 29.28 20.65 -41.36
N GLY A 57 29.40 20.96 -42.65
CA GLY A 57 30.16 22.09 -43.19
C GLY A 57 31.69 21.91 -43.13
N SER A 58 32.19 20.70 -42.85
CA SER A 58 33.62 20.45 -42.63
C SER A 58 34.47 20.54 -43.90
N LEU A 59 33.94 20.08 -45.03
CA LEU A 59 34.68 19.93 -46.27
C LEU A 59 33.78 20.15 -47.49
N LEU A 60 34.36 20.73 -48.56
CA LEU A 60 33.72 20.90 -49.86
C LEU A 60 34.39 19.96 -50.87
N ILE A 61 33.67 18.95 -51.33
CA ILE A 61 34.16 17.90 -52.24
C ILE A 61 33.45 17.99 -53.61
N PRO A 62 34.08 17.53 -54.70
CA PRO A 62 33.40 17.36 -55.97
C PRO A 62 32.23 16.37 -55.83
N PHE A 63 31.08 16.64 -56.47
CA PHE A 63 29.88 15.80 -56.32
C PHE A 63 30.05 14.32 -56.71
N HIS A 64 31.02 14.02 -57.59
CA HIS A 64 31.29 12.63 -57.99
C HIS A 64 31.94 11.78 -56.90
N TYR A 65 32.32 12.39 -55.76
CA TYR A 65 32.78 11.69 -54.56
C TYR A 65 31.60 11.25 -53.69
N VAL A 66 30.36 11.63 -54.03
CA VAL A 66 29.18 11.14 -53.31
C VAL A 66 28.87 9.71 -53.76
N ASN A 67 28.85 8.76 -52.82
CA ASN A 67 28.69 7.32 -53.03
C ASN A 67 29.79 6.72 -53.92
N ASP A 68 31.04 7.08 -53.68
CA ASP A 68 32.20 6.58 -54.44
C ASP A 68 32.95 5.43 -53.73
N ASP A 69 32.39 4.90 -52.65
CA ASP A 69 32.97 3.89 -51.76
C ASP A 69 34.22 4.38 -51.00
N TYR A 70 34.40 5.70 -50.85
CA TYR A 70 35.43 6.32 -50.02
C TYR A 70 34.80 7.33 -49.04
N CYS A 71 35.31 7.39 -47.81
CA CYS A 71 34.79 8.28 -46.78
C CYS A 71 35.63 9.56 -46.68
N ASP A 72 35.19 10.63 -47.34
CA ASP A 72 35.79 11.96 -47.34
C ASP A 72 35.24 12.87 -46.24
N CYS A 73 33.93 12.79 -45.96
CA CYS A 73 33.31 13.64 -44.94
C CYS A 73 33.43 13.02 -43.53
N GLY A 74 33.78 13.84 -42.53
CA GLY A 74 33.88 13.39 -41.14
C GLY A 74 32.54 12.96 -40.54
N ASP A 75 31.44 13.51 -41.05
CA ASP A 75 30.06 13.15 -40.67
C ASP A 75 29.47 11.99 -41.50
N GLY A 76 30.20 11.49 -42.50
CA GLY A 76 29.80 10.43 -43.41
C GLY A 76 28.66 10.79 -44.36
N SER A 77 28.40 12.08 -44.56
CA SER A 77 27.29 12.55 -45.39
C SER A 77 27.49 12.37 -46.89
N ASP A 78 28.72 12.17 -47.33
CA ASP A 78 29.12 11.83 -48.70
C ASP A 78 28.74 10.42 -49.13
N GLU A 79 28.66 9.47 -48.19
CA GLU A 79 28.39 8.05 -48.46
C GLU A 79 27.03 7.55 -47.91
N PRO A 80 25.88 8.18 -48.27
CA PRO A 80 24.58 7.73 -47.78
C PRO A 80 24.12 6.39 -48.36
N GLY A 81 24.71 5.98 -49.50
CA GLY A 81 24.31 4.84 -50.32
C GLY A 81 25.30 3.69 -50.35
N THR A 82 26.39 3.76 -49.57
CA THR A 82 27.46 2.75 -49.49
C THR A 82 27.82 2.45 -48.03
N SER A 83 28.76 1.52 -47.79
CA SER A 83 29.26 1.17 -46.46
C SER A 83 30.60 1.81 -46.09
N ALA A 84 31.09 2.79 -46.86
CA ALA A 84 32.44 3.34 -46.70
C ALA A 84 32.64 4.15 -45.41
N CYS A 85 31.63 4.90 -44.97
CA CYS A 85 31.68 5.66 -43.72
C CYS A 85 31.07 4.90 -42.55
N ARG A 86 31.82 4.68 -41.45
CA ARG A 86 31.36 3.89 -40.28
C ARG A 86 30.21 4.51 -39.49
N ASN A 87 30.12 5.83 -39.50
CA ASN A 87 29.06 6.63 -38.87
C ASN A 87 27.93 6.99 -39.85
N GLY A 88 27.97 6.45 -41.07
CA GLY A 88 26.95 6.67 -42.08
C GLY A 88 25.62 5.96 -41.76
N SER A 89 24.56 6.39 -42.43
CA SER A 89 23.23 5.78 -42.34
C SER A 89 22.61 5.67 -43.73
N PHE A 90 22.02 4.52 -44.02
CA PHE A 90 21.38 4.22 -45.29
C PHE A 90 19.86 4.18 -45.12
N TYR A 91 19.14 4.88 -45.99
CA TYR A 91 17.68 4.92 -45.99
C TYR A 91 17.08 3.84 -46.91
N CYS A 92 16.40 2.86 -46.31
CA CYS A 92 15.53 1.92 -47.02
C CYS A 92 14.17 2.57 -47.27
N LYS A 93 13.74 2.66 -48.53
CA LYS A 93 12.42 3.22 -48.86
C LYS A 93 11.30 2.29 -48.47
N ASN A 94 11.52 0.98 -48.61
CA ASN A 94 10.59 -0.07 -48.24
C ASN A 94 9.18 0.15 -48.81
N PHE A 95 9.07 0.50 -50.10
CA PHE A 95 7.78 0.84 -50.70
C PHE A 95 6.74 -0.26 -50.45
N GLY A 96 5.60 0.12 -49.86
CA GLY A 96 4.57 -0.83 -49.45
C GLY A 96 4.62 -1.25 -47.98
N HIS A 97 5.67 -0.87 -47.24
CA HIS A 97 5.86 -0.99 -45.80
C HIS A 97 6.41 0.32 -45.20
N GLU A 98 6.87 0.29 -43.95
CA GLU A 98 7.48 1.41 -43.24
C GLU A 98 8.93 1.61 -43.68
N SER A 99 9.28 2.86 -44.00
CA SER A 99 10.66 3.24 -44.33
C SER A 99 11.53 3.28 -43.10
N MET A 100 12.81 2.92 -43.23
CA MET A 100 13.72 2.85 -42.09
C MET A 100 15.14 3.25 -42.47
N TYR A 101 15.89 3.67 -41.46
CA TYR A 101 17.33 3.84 -41.56
C TYR A 101 18.05 2.62 -41.00
N ILE A 102 19.05 2.15 -41.73
CA ILE A 102 20.00 1.13 -41.27
C ILE A 102 21.40 1.75 -41.14
N PRO A 103 22.26 1.22 -40.26
CA PRO A 103 23.67 1.57 -40.24
C PRO A 103 24.33 1.31 -41.61
N SER A 104 25.22 2.19 -42.06
CA SER A 104 25.97 1.99 -43.31
C SER A 104 26.76 0.67 -43.34
N THR A 105 27.16 0.16 -42.17
CA THR A 105 27.88 -1.12 -42.05
C THR A 105 27.07 -2.33 -42.51
N TRP A 106 25.74 -2.20 -42.63
CA TRP A 106 24.84 -3.25 -43.11
C TRP A 106 24.61 -3.18 -44.63
N VAL A 107 25.23 -2.21 -45.32
CA VAL A 107 25.13 -2.07 -46.77
C VAL A 107 26.17 -2.97 -47.45
N ASN A 108 25.70 -3.93 -48.26
CA ASN A 108 26.50 -4.94 -48.96
C ASN A 108 27.29 -5.87 -48.03
N ASP A 109 26.73 -6.24 -46.87
CA ASP A 109 27.37 -7.13 -45.91
C ASP A 109 27.01 -8.62 -46.12
N GLY A 110 26.10 -8.91 -47.05
CA GLY A 110 25.62 -10.24 -47.41
C GLY A 110 24.33 -10.67 -46.68
N ILE A 111 23.75 -9.80 -45.85
CA ILE A 111 22.49 -9.97 -45.11
C ILE A 111 21.44 -9.05 -45.74
N CYS A 112 20.18 -9.50 -45.81
CA CYS A 112 19.09 -8.68 -46.35
C CYS A 112 18.36 -8.01 -45.18
N ASP A 113 18.67 -6.76 -44.89
CA ASP A 113 18.12 -5.96 -43.80
C ASP A 113 16.96 -5.07 -44.28
N CYS A 114 17.07 -4.46 -45.47
CA CYS A 114 15.93 -3.77 -46.06
C CYS A 114 14.91 -4.79 -46.62
N CYS A 115 13.61 -4.60 -46.35
CA CYS A 115 12.58 -5.47 -46.94
C CYS A 115 12.50 -5.36 -48.48
N ASP A 116 12.99 -4.24 -49.04
CA ASP A 116 13.06 -4.03 -50.48
C ASP A 116 14.35 -4.58 -51.10
N GLY A 117 15.30 -5.03 -50.27
CA GLY A 117 16.60 -5.58 -50.65
C GLY A 117 17.55 -4.56 -51.28
N THR A 118 17.35 -3.26 -51.06
CA THR A 118 18.14 -2.19 -51.70
C THR A 118 19.51 -1.94 -51.06
N ASP A 119 19.73 -2.47 -49.87
CA ASP A 119 21.00 -2.55 -49.14
C ASP A 119 22.03 -3.44 -49.86
N GLU A 120 21.61 -4.60 -50.36
CA GLU A 120 22.48 -5.59 -51.00
C GLU A 120 22.58 -5.43 -52.52
N TYR A 121 22.77 -4.19 -53.00
CA TYR A 121 22.77 -3.89 -54.44
C TYR A 121 24.03 -4.37 -55.18
N SER A 122 25.15 -4.58 -54.46
CA SER A 122 26.47 -4.94 -55.00
C SER A 122 27.05 -6.21 -54.40
N SER A 123 26.34 -6.89 -53.50
CA SER A 123 26.80 -8.17 -52.94
C SER A 123 26.39 -9.35 -53.84
N ASN A 124 26.93 -10.54 -53.54
CA ASN A 124 26.52 -11.78 -54.22
C ASN A 124 25.19 -12.34 -53.68
N LYS A 125 24.52 -11.63 -52.76
CA LYS A 125 23.26 -12.05 -52.15
C LYS A 125 22.09 -11.58 -53.02
N GLN A 126 21.13 -12.47 -53.27
CA GLN A 126 19.88 -12.10 -53.95
C GLN A 126 18.77 -11.91 -52.91
N CYS A 127 18.49 -10.65 -52.58
CA CYS A 127 17.40 -10.28 -51.69
C CYS A 127 16.06 -10.23 -52.45
N VAL A 128 14.99 -10.72 -51.80
CA VAL A 128 13.63 -10.72 -52.34
C VAL A 128 12.87 -9.57 -51.72
N ASN A 129 12.23 -8.73 -52.55
CA ASN A 129 11.37 -7.67 -52.05
C ASN A 129 10.08 -8.27 -51.45
N ASN A 130 9.95 -8.24 -50.13
CA ASN A 130 8.79 -8.72 -49.38
C ASN A 130 8.02 -7.59 -48.66
N CYS A 131 8.34 -6.31 -48.93
CA CYS A 131 7.73 -5.16 -48.26
C CYS A 131 6.20 -5.14 -48.39
N HIS A 132 5.65 -5.51 -49.54
CA HIS A 132 4.20 -5.48 -49.72
C HIS A 132 3.45 -6.44 -48.80
N ASP A 133 4.03 -7.60 -48.50
CA ASP A 133 3.43 -8.59 -47.61
C ASP A 133 3.57 -8.15 -46.16
N LEU A 134 4.77 -7.70 -45.75
CA LEU A 134 5.02 -7.14 -44.41
C LEU A 134 4.13 -5.94 -44.12
N GLY A 135 4.01 -5.00 -45.07
CA GLY A 135 3.14 -3.84 -44.91
C GLY A 135 1.66 -4.15 -45.02
N LYS A 136 1.26 -5.26 -45.64
CA LYS A 136 -0.13 -5.75 -45.56
C LYS A 136 -0.42 -6.27 -44.15
N GLU A 137 0.50 -7.04 -43.56
CA GLU A 137 0.38 -7.55 -42.19
C GLU A 137 0.34 -6.41 -41.17
N ALA A 138 1.27 -5.46 -41.23
CA ALA A 138 1.32 -4.29 -40.36
C ALA A 138 0.03 -3.45 -40.43
N ARG A 139 -0.54 -3.26 -41.62
CA ARG A 139 -1.84 -2.56 -41.77
C ARG A 139 -2.99 -3.33 -41.14
N LEU A 140 -3.02 -4.66 -41.26
CA LEU A 140 -4.04 -5.49 -40.63
C LEU A 140 -3.92 -5.45 -39.10
N GLU A 141 -2.70 -5.46 -38.57
CA GLU A 141 -2.44 -5.30 -37.15
C GLU A 141 -2.83 -3.91 -36.64
N ALA A 142 -2.46 -2.84 -37.34
CA ALA A 142 -2.86 -1.48 -37.01
C ALA A 142 -4.39 -1.32 -37.01
N GLN A 143 -5.10 -1.95 -37.94
CA GLN A 143 -6.57 -1.99 -37.96
C GLN A 143 -7.14 -2.72 -36.74
N LYS A 144 -6.54 -3.84 -36.31
CA LYS A 144 -6.97 -4.56 -35.10
C LYS A 144 -6.76 -3.73 -33.84
N VAL A 145 -5.60 -3.08 -33.71
CA VAL A 145 -5.28 -2.19 -32.58
C VAL A 145 -6.23 -0.99 -32.55
N GLU A 146 -6.52 -0.40 -33.70
CA GLU A 146 -7.47 0.72 -33.79
C GLU A 146 -8.90 0.29 -33.42
N GLU A 147 -9.36 -0.85 -33.92
CA GLU A 147 -10.68 -1.37 -33.55
C GLU A 147 -10.75 -1.72 -32.06
N LEU A 148 -9.66 -2.23 -31.47
CA LEU A 148 -9.57 -2.46 -30.03
C LEU A 148 -9.70 -1.16 -29.25
N LYS A 149 -8.93 -0.13 -29.61
CA LYS A 149 -9.01 1.19 -28.98
C LYS A 149 -10.39 1.82 -29.14
N ARG A 150 -11.01 1.69 -30.31
CA ARG A 150 -12.37 2.21 -30.58
C ARG A 150 -13.42 1.53 -29.70
N GLN A 151 -13.36 0.21 -29.59
CA GLN A 151 -14.28 -0.56 -28.74
C GLN A 151 -14.03 -0.29 -27.26
N GLY A 152 -12.76 -0.25 -26.83
CA GLY A 152 -12.38 0.10 -25.47
C GLY A 152 -12.85 1.51 -25.09
N ASN A 153 -12.68 2.50 -25.97
CA ASN A 153 -13.17 3.87 -25.73
C ASN A 153 -14.70 3.92 -25.61
N LYS A 154 -15.43 3.10 -26.37
CA LYS A 154 -16.89 3.01 -26.20
C LYS A 154 -17.25 2.57 -24.78
N ILE A 155 -16.57 1.56 -24.25
CA ILE A 155 -16.77 1.07 -22.88
C ILE A 155 -16.33 2.12 -21.86
N ARG A 156 -15.19 2.79 -22.09
CA ARG A 156 -14.71 3.92 -21.28
C ARG A 156 -15.79 4.99 -21.09
N MET A 157 -16.45 5.41 -22.17
CA MET A 157 -17.51 6.43 -22.11
C MET A 157 -18.70 5.96 -21.27
N GLU A 158 -19.05 4.68 -21.35
CA GLU A 158 -20.09 4.09 -20.49
C GLU A 158 -19.65 4.06 -19.02
N MET A 159 -18.39 3.69 -18.73
CA MET A 159 -17.82 3.73 -17.38
C MET A 159 -17.79 5.14 -16.81
N ALA A 160 -17.35 6.15 -17.57
CA ALA A 160 -17.36 7.55 -17.16
C ALA A 160 -18.79 8.06 -16.87
N SER A 161 -19.76 7.69 -17.70
CA SER A 161 -21.17 8.03 -17.44
C SER A 161 -21.69 7.41 -16.14
N LYS A 162 -21.36 6.13 -15.88
CA LYS A 162 -21.72 5.44 -14.65
C LYS A 162 -21.00 6.03 -13.44
N GLY A 163 -19.71 6.35 -13.57
CA GLY A 163 -18.90 6.97 -12.53
C GLY A 163 -19.48 8.31 -12.07
N LYS A 164 -19.92 9.15 -13.02
CA LYS A 164 -20.63 10.42 -12.71
C LYS A 164 -21.94 10.18 -11.96
N GLN A 165 -22.71 9.16 -12.32
CA GLN A 165 -23.93 8.79 -11.59
C GLN A 165 -23.61 8.32 -10.16
N ILE A 166 -22.65 7.40 -10.01
CA ILE A 166 -22.21 6.89 -8.70
C ILE A 166 -21.73 8.03 -7.80
N LYS A 167 -20.96 8.99 -8.33
CA LYS A 167 -20.53 10.17 -7.55
C LYS A 167 -21.72 11.04 -7.13
N SER A 168 -22.67 11.30 -8.03
CA SER A 168 -23.89 12.07 -7.71
C SER A 168 -24.72 11.38 -6.64
N ASP A 169 -24.92 10.06 -6.74
CA ASP A 169 -25.69 9.29 -5.77
C ASP A 169 -24.98 9.23 -4.41
N THR A 170 -23.67 9.06 -4.42
CA THR A 170 -22.82 9.12 -3.22
C THR A 170 -22.88 10.49 -2.55
N GLN A 171 -22.90 11.59 -3.31
CA GLN A 171 -23.10 12.94 -2.76
C GLN A 171 -24.46 13.11 -2.09
N VAL A 172 -25.53 12.57 -2.69
CA VAL A 172 -26.87 12.57 -2.08
C VAL A 172 -26.89 11.73 -0.81
N HIS A 173 -26.21 10.58 -0.81
CA HIS A 173 -26.10 9.73 0.38
C HIS A 173 -25.35 10.45 1.51
N LEU A 174 -24.23 11.12 1.19
CA LEU A 174 -23.48 11.95 2.13
C LEU A 174 -24.37 13.03 2.76
N MET A 175 -25.21 13.71 1.97
CA MET A 175 -26.15 14.69 2.50
C MET A 175 -27.16 14.08 3.48
N LYS A 176 -27.62 12.84 3.24
CA LYS A 176 -28.51 12.14 4.19
C LYS A 176 -27.78 11.82 5.49
N LEU A 177 -26.57 11.27 5.42
CA LEU A 177 -25.77 10.97 6.60
C LEU A 177 -25.47 12.22 7.44
N TRP A 178 -25.25 13.37 6.83
CA TRP A 178 -25.10 14.63 7.56
C TRP A 178 -26.37 15.04 8.33
N VAL A 179 -27.56 14.78 7.78
CA VAL A 179 -28.83 15.03 8.48
C VAL A 179 -28.98 14.06 9.65
N ASP A 180 -28.70 12.78 9.43
CA ASP A 180 -28.77 11.74 10.47
C ASP A 180 -27.74 12.01 11.58
N TYR A 181 -26.54 12.45 11.23
CA TYR A 181 -25.51 12.90 12.17
C TYR A 181 -26.02 14.06 13.03
N GLU A 182 -26.65 15.08 12.44
CA GLU A 182 -27.17 16.22 13.20
C GLU A 182 -28.40 15.85 14.06
N GLU A 183 -29.16 14.83 13.70
CA GLU A 183 -30.19 14.25 14.57
C GLU A 183 -29.57 13.47 15.73
N ALA A 184 -28.59 12.62 15.47
CA ALA A 184 -27.87 11.85 16.49
C ALA A 184 -27.12 12.76 17.48
N THR A 185 -26.51 13.86 17.02
CA THR A 185 -25.84 14.82 17.90
C THR A 185 -26.83 15.55 18.81
N ARG A 186 -28.04 15.85 18.33
CA ARG A 186 -29.12 16.40 19.16
C ARG A 186 -29.60 15.38 20.20
N ASN A 187 -29.78 14.12 19.80
CA ASN A 187 -30.15 13.04 20.72
C ASN A 187 -29.08 12.84 21.81
N LYS A 188 -27.80 12.81 21.44
CA LYS A 188 -26.66 12.75 22.38
C LYS A 188 -26.73 13.87 23.42
N LYS A 189 -26.96 15.12 22.99
CA LYS A 189 -27.09 16.27 23.91
C LYS A 189 -28.29 16.13 24.86
N GLU A 190 -29.42 15.61 24.37
CA GLU A 190 -30.58 15.31 25.22
C GLU A 190 -30.25 14.25 26.27
N LYS A 191 -29.61 13.14 25.88
CA LYS A 191 -29.19 12.08 26.81
C LYS A 191 -28.13 12.55 27.80
N GLU A 192 -27.22 13.43 27.37
CA GLU A 192 -26.21 14.04 28.24
C GLU A 192 -26.86 14.84 29.38
N ILE A 193 -27.89 15.65 29.06
CA ILE A 193 -28.64 16.40 30.07
C ILE A 193 -29.34 15.45 31.04
N LEU A 194 -29.99 14.39 30.54
CA LEU A 194 -30.66 13.40 31.38
C LEU A 194 -29.67 12.64 32.28
N LYS A 195 -28.50 12.29 31.75
CA LYS A 195 -27.41 11.66 32.49
C LYS A 195 -26.96 12.55 33.65
N ILE A 196 -26.65 13.82 33.38
CA ILE A 196 -26.23 14.79 34.41
C ILE A 196 -27.32 14.94 35.49
N GLN A 197 -28.60 14.95 35.11
CA GLN A 197 -29.71 15.03 36.06
C GLN A 197 -29.87 13.78 36.92
N ALA A 198 -29.63 12.58 36.37
CA ALA A 198 -29.70 11.33 37.11
C ALA A 198 -28.47 11.14 38.03
N GLU A 199 -27.26 11.39 37.52
CA GLU A 199 -26.01 11.35 38.29
C GLU A 199 -26.00 12.38 39.44
N GLY A 200 -26.59 13.57 39.20
CA GLY A 200 -26.77 14.58 40.25
C GLY A 200 -27.69 14.08 41.37
N ARG A 201 -28.77 13.37 41.05
CA ARG A 201 -29.68 12.77 42.03
C ARG A 201 -29.01 11.62 42.80
N GLU A 202 -28.35 10.72 42.10
CA GLU A 202 -27.53 9.64 42.69
C GLU A 202 -26.49 10.22 43.66
N THR A 203 -25.73 11.22 43.24
CA THR A 203 -24.68 11.85 44.07
C THR A 203 -25.27 12.48 45.34
N LEU A 204 -26.42 13.16 45.25
CA LEU A 204 -27.09 13.73 46.42
C LEU A 204 -27.52 12.65 47.42
N VAL A 205 -28.01 11.52 46.92
CA VAL A 205 -28.43 10.40 47.78
C VAL A 205 -27.25 9.70 48.40
N LEU A 206 -26.19 9.42 47.63
CA LEU A 206 -24.95 8.84 48.16
C LEU A 206 -24.29 9.77 49.20
N GLN A 207 -24.34 11.09 49.02
CA GLN A 207 -23.87 12.06 50.02
C GLN A 207 -24.75 12.03 51.29
N LYS A 208 -26.08 11.94 51.13
CA LYS A 208 -27.00 11.80 52.26
C LYS A 208 -26.75 10.49 53.03
N TYR A 209 -26.54 9.38 52.32
CA TYR A 209 -26.18 8.09 52.92
C TYR A 209 -24.88 8.17 53.72
N LYS A 210 -23.84 8.79 53.15
CA LYS A 210 -22.56 9.06 53.85
C LYS A 210 -22.71 9.95 55.09
N MET A 211 -23.74 10.81 55.15
CA MET A 211 -24.06 11.62 56.33
C MET A 211 -24.98 10.89 57.34
N VAL A 212 -25.74 9.89 56.88
CA VAL A 212 -26.63 9.01 57.66
C VAL A 212 -25.90 7.75 58.18
N GLU A 213 -24.58 7.73 58.11
CA GLU A 213 -23.74 7.00 59.07
C GLU A 213 -23.41 7.84 60.34
N PRO A 214 -24.36 8.18 61.24
CA PRO A 214 -24.02 8.62 62.58
C PRO A 214 -24.16 7.46 63.58
N LYS A 215 -23.00 7.05 64.10
CA LYS A 215 -22.67 6.91 65.53
C LYS A 215 -23.50 6.02 66.48
N ASP A 216 -24.56 5.33 66.05
CA ASP A 216 -25.37 4.49 66.95
C ASP A 216 -25.41 3.01 66.50
N ILE A 217 -24.23 2.37 66.53
CA ILE A 217 -24.10 1.00 67.08
C ILE A 217 -23.15 1.12 68.28
N LEU A 218 -23.67 1.63 69.38
CA LEU A 218 -23.00 1.64 70.69
C LEU A 218 -23.83 0.79 71.65
N SER A 219 -23.45 -0.48 71.83
CA SER A 219 -23.24 -1.14 73.13
C SER A 219 -23.07 -2.66 72.97
N GLU A 220 -21.96 -3.19 73.47
CA GLU A 220 -21.61 -4.63 73.69
C GLU A 220 -20.68 -5.36 72.70
N GLY A 221 -20.24 -4.76 71.58
CA GLY A 221 -19.30 -5.43 70.65
C GLY A 221 -17.84 -4.97 70.66
N THR A 222 -17.53 -3.76 71.14
CA THR A 222 -16.28 -3.06 70.76
C THR A 222 -15.10 -3.16 71.72
N THR A 223 -15.14 -4.04 72.73
CA THR A 223 -13.92 -4.38 73.49
C THR A 223 -13.15 -5.54 72.87
N LYS A 224 -13.78 -6.47 72.12
CA LYS A 224 -13.07 -7.65 71.62
C LYS A 224 -12.26 -7.43 70.34
N GLU A 225 -12.76 -6.68 69.36
CA GLU A 225 -12.04 -6.51 68.08
C GLU A 225 -10.90 -5.48 68.14
N LYS A 226 -11.01 -4.44 68.99
CA LYS A 226 -9.88 -3.52 69.23
C LYS A 226 -8.77 -4.15 70.07
N GLU A 227 -9.11 -5.05 71.01
CA GLU A 227 -8.12 -5.82 71.77
C GLU A 227 -7.47 -6.91 70.92
N LEU A 228 -8.21 -7.55 69.99
CA LEU A 228 -7.66 -8.56 69.08
C LEU A 228 -6.68 -7.94 68.07
N SER A 229 -7.02 -6.79 67.46
CA SER A 229 -6.14 -6.17 66.47
C SER A 229 -4.90 -5.51 67.10
N GLN A 230 -4.97 -5.00 68.33
CA GLN A 230 -3.79 -4.46 69.02
C GLN A 230 -2.79 -5.55 69.43
N SER A 231 -3.28 -6.72 69.88
CA SER A 231 -2.43 -7.89 70.16
C SER A 231 -1.62 -8.32 68.93
N GLU A 232 -2.26 -8.37 67.76
CA GLU A 232 -1.60 -8.76 66.50
C GLU A 232 -0.52 -7.75 66.08
N VAL A 233 -0.77 -6.44 66.25
CA VAL A 233 0.25 -5.41 65.93
C VAL A 233 1.43 -5.50 66.90
N GLU A 234 1.19 -5.72 68.18
CA GLU A 234 2.24 -5.86 69.19
C GLU A 234 3.11 -7.11 68.94
N ASP A 235 2.49 -8.22 68.53
CA ASP A 235 3.22 -9.44 68.22
C ASP A 235 4.02 -9.32 66.92
N TYR A 236 3.49 -8.63 65.90
CA TYR A 236 4.24 -8.35 64.68
C TYR A 236 5.36 -7.33 64.91
N PHE A 237 5.17 -6.33 65.77
CA PHE A 237 6.22 -5.40 66.18
C PHE A 237 7.39 -6.14 66.84
N LYS A 238 7.12 -7.06 67.78
CA LYS A 238 8.14 -7.92 68.41
C LYS A 238 8.85 -8.83 67.40
N MET A 239 8.16 -9.22 66.33
CA MET A 239 8.74 -10.05 65.27
C MET A 239 9.69 -9.25 64.37
N LEU A 240 9.43 -7.95 64.17
CA LEU A 240 10.32 -7.05 63.43
C LEU A 240 11.51 -6.58 64.29
N ASP A 241 11.27 -6.28 65.57
CA ASP A 241 12.27 -5.90 66.58
C ASP A 241 13.14 -7.10 66.99
N SER A 242 13.97 -7.57 66.07
CA SER A 242 14.79 -8.77 66.22
C SER A 242 15.91 -8.59 67.24
N ASP A 243 16.36 -7.34 67.44
CA ASP A 243 17.39 -6.99 68.42
C ASP A 243 16.83 -6.63 69.81
N ASN A 244 15.50 -6.61 69.97
CA ASN A 244 14.76 -6.27 71.19
C ASN A 244 15.09 -4.85 71.71
N SER A 245 15.38 -3.92 70.81
CA SER A 245 15.65 -2.51 71.13
C SER A 245 14.38 -1.73 71.52
N ASN A 246 13.19 -2.33 71.40
CA ASN A 246 11.87 -1.69 71.52
C ASN A 246 11.62 -0.60 70.47
N THR A 247 12.37 -0.63 69.37
CA THR A 247 12.23 0.24 68.22
C THR A 247 12.42 -0.57 66.96
N VAL A 248 11.57 -0.37 65.95
CA VAL A 248 11.77 -0.99 64.64
C VAL A 248 12.58 -0.04 63.77
N THR A 249 13.72 -0.50 63.28
CA THR A 249 14.68 0.27 62.49
C THR A 249 14.65 -0.10 61.01
N ILE A 250 15.22 0.76 60.16
CA ILE A 250 15.41 0.47 58.72
C ILE A 250 16.11 -0.88 58.52
N ALA A 251 17.16 -1.16 59.29
CA ALA A 251 17.96 -2.38 59.14
C ALA A 251 17.12 -3.65 59.35
N GLU A 252 16.10 -3.59 60.21
CA GLU A 252 15.21 -4.72 60.49
C GLU A 252 14.18 -4.93 59.38
N LEU A 253 13.61 -3.85 58.82
CA LEU A 253 12.75 -3.95 57.64
C LEU A 253 13.52 -4.48 56.42
N GLN A 254 14.80 -4.12 56.29
CA GLN A 254 15.64 -4.59 55.18
C GLN A 254 15.90 -6.10 55.19
N THR A 255 15.68 -6.78 56.32
CA THR A 255 15.78 -8.25 56.39
C THR A 255 14.58 -8.97 55.79
N ARG A 256 13.50 -8.24 55.47
CA ARG A 256 12.21 -8.80 55.04
C ARG A 256 11.90 -8.37 53.62
N ILE A 257 12.07 -9.29 52.68
CA ILE A 257 11.78 -9.09 51.24
C ILE A 257 10.31 -8.71 51.00
N THR A 258 9.40 -8.96 51.94
CA THR A 258 7.99 -8.55 51.85
C THR A 258 7.78 -7.03 51.76
N PHE A 259 8.79 -6.23 52.14
CA PHE A 259 8.78 -4.77 52.01
C PHE A 259 9.56 -4.26 50.79
N ASP A 260 9.92 -5.14 49.86
CA ASP A 260 10.48 -4.79 48.56
C ASP A 260 9.32 -4.39 47.63
N LYS A 261 9.20 -3.09 47.34
CA LYS A 261 8.06 -2.54 46.60
C LYS A 261 8.32 -2.60 45.10
N ASP A 262 9.56 -2.38 44.67
CA ASP A 262 9.95 -2.41 43.26
C ASP A 262 10.35 -3.81 42.76
N HIS A 263 10.35 -4.81 43.67
CA HIS A 263 10.60 -6.23 43.41
C HIS A 263 12.01 -6.49 42.85
N ASN A 264 12.98 -5.64 43.18
CA ASN A 264 14.36 -5.76 42.70
C ASN A 264 15.20 -6.80 43.50
N GLY A 265 14.60 -7.44 44.51
CA GLY A 265 15.20 -8.46 45.36
C GLY A 265 15.88 -7.92 46.62
N VAL A 266 15.91 -6.61 46.83
CA VAL A 266 16.51 -5.95 48.00
C VAL A 266 15.67 -4.76 48.47
N VAL A 267 15.36 -4.70 49.77
CA VAL A 267 14.66 -3.53 50.33
C VAL A 267 15.64 -2.36 50.49
N SER A 268 15.41 -1.29 49.75
CA SER A 268 16.21 -0.06 49.83
C SER A 268 15.93 0.76 51.11
N GLU A 269 16.83 1.69 51.46
CA GLU A 269 16.62 2.60 52.60
C GLU A 269 15.34 3.45 52.42
N ASP A 270 15.05 3.84 51.18
CA ASP A 270 13.89 4.67 50.83
C ASP A 270 12.56 3.88 50.96
N GLU A 271 12.56 2.59 50.63
CA GLU A 271 11.40 1.72 50.82
C GLU A 271 11.14 1.46 52.31
N ALA A 272 12.17 1.13 53.08
CA ALA A 272 12.05 0.96 54.53
C ALA A 272 11.54 2.26 55.20
N MET A 273 12.03 3.43 54.77
CA MET A 273 11.55 4.72 55.23
C MET A 273 10.08 4.96 54.87
N PHE A 274 9.63 4.55 53.68
CA PHE A 274 8.22 4.64 53.28
C PHE A 274 7.31 3.87 54.25
N PHE A 275 7.67 2.64 54.60
CA PHE A 275 6.90 1.82 55.56
C PHE A 275 6.93 2.38 56.98
N LEU A 276 8.04 3.01 57.38
CA LEU A 276 8.20 3.69 58.67
C LEU A 276 7.70 5.14 58.67
N ASN A 277 6.92 5.55 57.66
CA ASN A 277 6.35 6.90 57.54
C ASN A 277 7.43 8.02 57.59
N ASN A 278 8.49 7.82 56.81
CA ASN A 278 9.67 8.68 56.67
C ASN A 278 10.48 8.89 57.96
N LYS A 279 10.46 7.92 58.88
CA LYS A 279 11.30 7.90 60.08
C LYS A 279 12.32 6.75 60.02
N LYS A 280 13.51 6.98 60.57
CA LYS A 280 14.61 5.99 60.56
C LYS A 280 14.43 4.86 61.58
N GLU A 281 13.69 5.16 62.64
CA GLU A 281 13.33 4.24 63.72
C GLU A 281 11.98 4.67 64.28
N VAL A 282 11.13 3.71 64.67
CA VAL A 282 9.83 3.96 65.28
C VAL A 282 9.64 3.13 66.54
N SER A 283 9.13 3.75 67.60
CA SER A 283 8.74 3.03 68.82
C SER A 283 7.42 2.27 68.62
N LEU A 284 7.10 1.32 69.50
CA LEU A 284 5.85 0.53 69.44
C LEU A 284 4.60 1.40 69.28
N GLN A 285 4.52 2.51 70.01
CA GLN A 285 3.36 3.40 69.97
C GLN A 285 3.29 4.16 68.63
N GLU A 286 4.42 4.61 68.10
CA GLU A 286 4.49 5.26 66.79
C GLU A 286 4.25 4.27 65.64
N PHE A 287 4.67 3.01 65.81
CA PHE A 287 4.43 1.94 64.86
C PHE A 287 2.94 1.67 64.70
N ILE A 288 2.21 1.52 65.80
CA ILE A 288 0.75 1.32 65.80
C ILE A 288 0.02 2.50 65.14
N GLU A 289 0.42 3.73 65.47
CA GLU A 289 -0.30 4.93 65.05
C GLU A 289 0.02 5.36 63.61
N THR A 290 1.24 5.13 63.13
CA THR A 290 1.72 5.73 61.87
C THR A 290 2.33 4.77 60.85
N ALA A 291 3.01 3.71 61.27
CA ALA A 291 3.66 2.77 60.35
C ALA A 291 2.74 1.58 59.97
N TRP A 292 1.90 1.13 60.91
CA TRP A 292 1.05 -0.05 60.75
C TRP A 292 0.09 0.06 59.57
N GLY A 293 -0.43 1.27 59.27
CA GLY A 293 -1.28 1.48 58.09
C GLY A 293 -0.59 1.18 56.77
N ASN A 294 0.72 1.41 56.67
CA ASN A 294 1.52 1.15 55.47
C ASN A 294 2.00 -0.30 55.42
N ILE A 295 2.23 -0.92 56.59
CA ILE A 295 2.77 -2.28 56.72
C ILE A 295 1.66 -3.34 56.63
N LYS A 296 0.50 -3.10 57.23
CA LYS A 296 -0.62 -4.05 57.34
C LYS A 296 -1.05 -4.67 56.00
N PRO A 297 -1.21 -3.93 54.88
CA PRO A 297 -1.59 -4.54 53.60
C PRO A 297 -0.58 -5.59 53.11
N PHE A 298 0.71 -5.40 53.38
CA PHE A 298 1.78 -6.30 52.98
C PHE A 298 1.90 -7.51 53.92
N VAL A 299 1.63 -7.32 55.21
CA VAL A 299 1.50 -8.43 56.18
C VAL A 299 0.33 -9.33 55.83
N MET A 300 -0.81 -8.76 55.43
CA MET A 300 -1.97 -9.54 54.98
C MET A 300 -1.69 -10.32 53.69
N LEU A 301 -0.79 -9.81 52.84
CA LEU A 301 -0.28 -10.50 51.66
C LEU A 301 0.64 -11.67 52.04
N GLU A 302 1.56 -11.47 53.00
CA GLU A 302 2.45 -12.51 53.55
C GLU A 302 1.66 -13.65 54.24
N GLN A 303 0.52 -13.31 54.88
CA GLN A 303 -0.37 -14.27 55.53
C GLN A 303 -1.37 -14.96 54.56
N GLY A 304 -1.37 -14.60 53.27
CA GLY A 304 -2.19 -15.25 52.24
C GLY A 304 -3.69 -14.93 52.31
N ILE A 305 -4.10 -13.84 52.95
CA ILE A 305 -5.51 -13.43 53.14
C ILE A 305 -6.01 -12.53 51.98
N PHE A 306 -5.11 -12.09 51.09
CA PHE A 306 -5.41 -11.33 49.88
C PHE A 306 -4.53 -11.84 48.72
N THR A 307 -5.11 -12.16 47.58
CA THR A 307 -4.38 -12.32 46.31
C THR A 307 -4.44 -11.01 45.53
N LYS A 308 -3.32 -10.57 44.94
CA LYS A 308 -3.27 -9.33 44.13
C LYS A 308 -4.29 -9.43 42.98
N PRO A 309 -4.97 -8.33 42.58
CA PRO A 309 -5.68 -8.32 41.31
C PRO A 309 -4.68 -8.63 40.19
N LYS A 310 -5.03 -9.54 39.29
CA LYS A 310 -4.21 -9.90 38.13
C LYS A 310 -4.02 -8.67 37.24
N HIS A 311 -2.97 -7.92 37.51
CA HIS A 311 -2.48 -6.87 36.62
C HIS A 311 -1.00 -7.02 36.26
N ASP A 312 -0.37 -8.15 36.63
CA ASP A 312 1.00 -8.54 36.25
C ASP A 312 1.01 -9.90 35.51
N GLU A 313 0.00 -10.19 34.68
CA GLU A 313 0.03 -11.30 33.70
C GLU A 313 0.44 -10.85 32.28
N ILE A 314 0.88 -9.59 32.12
CA ILE A 314 1.48 -9.11 30.86
C ILE A 314 3.02 -9.02 30.96
N GLU A 315 3.63 -8.84 32.15
CA GLU A 315 5.09 -8.72 32.25
C GLU A 315 5.82 -10.00 32.71
N LYS A 316 5.13 -11.04 33.21
CA LYS A 316 5.77 -12.33 33.58
C LYS A 316 5.69 -13.45 32.55
N LYS A 317 4.98 -13.23 31.43
CA LYS A 317 4.98 -14.18 30.29
C LYS A 317 6.18 -13.99 29.34
N GLU A 318 6.98 -12.94 29.53
CA GLU A 318 8.21 -12.71 28.74
C GLU A 318 9.47 -13.28 29.39
N GLU A 319 9.49 -13.58 30.70
CA GLU A 319 10.70 -14.09 31.37
C GLU A 319 10.74 -15.62 31.52
N GLU A 320 9.60 -16.31 31.64
CA GLU A 320 9.59 -17.80 31.75
C GLU A 320 9.74 -18.53 30.41
N LYS A 321 9.53 -17.86 29.26
CA LYS A 321 9.82 -18.43 27.93
C LYS A 321 11.31 -18.48 27.56
N VAL A 322 12.16 -17.83 28.36
CA VAL A 322 13.61 -17.74 28.13
C VAL A 322 14.40 -18.82 28.89
N GLN A 323 13.79 -19.47 29.89
CA GLN A 323 14.49 -20.46 30.72
C GLN A 323 14.22 -21.93 30.36
N GLU A 324 13.14 -22.22 29.62
CA GLU A 324 12.84 -23.60 29.17
C GLU A 324 13.53 -23.98 27.85
N THR A 325 14.09 -23.01 27.11
CA THR A 325 14.90 -23.26 25.91
C THR A 325 16.40 -23.45 26.19
N LEU A 326 16.84 -23.36 27.44
CA LEU A 326 18.27 -23.43 27.81
C LEU A 326 18.72 -24.79 28.39
N GLU A 327 17.83 -25.77 28.54
CA GLU A 327 18.19 -27.08 29.11
C GLU A 327 18.06 -28.28 28.14
N GLU A 328 17.63 -28.07 26.89
CA GLU A 328 17.61 -29.15 25.87
C GLU A 328 18.82 -29.13 24.90
N GLU A 329 19.76 -28.17 25.03
CA GLU A 329 21.01 -28.14 24.22
C GLU A 329 22.25 -28.68 24.95
N GLN A 330 22.10 -29.55 25.96
CA GLN A 330 23.25 -30.11 26.71
C GLN A 330 23.55 -31.60 26.53
N ASP A 331 22.84 -32.34 25.67
CA ASP A 331 23.04 -33.79 25.56
C ASP A 331 23.48 -34.34 24.20
N ASP A 332 23.88 -33.51 23.22
CA ASP A 332 24.30 -34.03 21.91
C ASP A 332 25.58 -33.41 21.31
N VAL A 333 26.62 -33.16 22.12
CA VAL A 333 28.01 -33.04 21.59
C VAL A 333 29.04 -33.64 22.57
N LYS A 334 29.06 -34.97 22.67
CA LYS A 334 30.22 -35.73 23.13
C LYS A 334 30.55 -36.83 22.13
N GLU A 335 30.96 -36.44 20.93
CA GLU A 335 31.95 -37.21 20.15
C GLU A 335 32.42 -36.40 18.93
N LYS A 336 33.69 -35.98 19.00
CA LYS A 336 34.67 -35.72 17.91
C LYS A 336 35.40 -34.39 18.08
N GLN A 337 36.39 -34.42 18.97
CA GLN A 337 37.65 -33.71 18.73
C GLN A 337 38.42 -34.48 17.65
N ASP A 338 38.79 -33.80 16.55
CA ASP A 338 40.11 -33.89 15.92
C ASP A 338 40.11 -33.08 14.61
N ASN A 339 40.47 -31.79 14.70
CA ASN A 339 41.54 -31.15 13.91
C ASN A 339 41.49 -29.62 14.03
N VAL A 340 42.67 -29.04 13.97
CA VAL A 340 43.09 -27.74 14.50
C VAL A 340 43.31 -26.72 13.36
N GLU A 341 42.97 -25.45 13.66
CA GLU A 341 43.40 -24.16 13.04
C GLU A 341 43.00 -23.90 11.56
N GLU A 342 42.54 -22.72 11.09
CA GLU A 342 42.43 -21.34 11.57
C GLU A 342 41.42 -20.58 10.64
N GLU A 343 40.62 -19.67 11.22
CA GLU A 343 39.99 -18.40 10.71
C GLU A 343 39.38 -18.30 9.28
N GLN A 344 38.25 -17.64 9.00
CA GLN A 344 37.22 -16.88 9.73
C GLN A 344 36.06 -16.63 8.73
N GLY A 345 34.80 -16.66 9.22
CA GLY A 345 33.74 -15.73 8.78
C GLY A 345 32.75 -16.18 7.71
N ASN A 346 31.66 -16.85 8.10
CA ASN A 346 30.32 -16.69 7.52
C ASN A 346 29.26 -17.35 8.42
N VAL A 347 28.19 -16.64 8.78
CA VAL A 347 26.93 -17.21 9.29
C VAL A 347 25.82 -16.57 8.48
N GLU A 348 25.03 -17.42 7.84
CA GLU A 348 23.79 -17.14 7.12
C GLU A 348 22.59 -17.52 8.00
N GLU A 349 21.49 -16.82 7.72
CA GLU A 349 20.07 -17.22 7.89
C GLU A 349 19.47 -17.16 9.30
N GLU A 350 18.50 -16.27 9.55
CA GLU A 350 17.06 -16.36 9.20
C GLU A 350 16.35 -17.41 10.09
N GLN A 351 15.18 -17.22 10.68
CA GLN A 351 14.08 -16.26 10.57
C GLN A 351 13.17 -16.61 11.75
N ASP A 352 12.48 -15.64 12.36
CA ASP A 352 11.24 -15.95 13.07
C ASP A 352 10.16 -14.95 12.67
N ASN A 353 9.20 -15.50 11.94
CA ASN A 353 7.87 -14.97 11.70
C ASN A 353 6.98 -15.53 12.81
N VAL A 354 6.16 -14.70 13.45
CA VAL A 354 4.91 -15.17 14.05
C VAL A 354 3.82 -14.20 13.62
N GLU A 355 3.09 -14.62 12.59
CA GLU A 355 1.70 -14.26 12.41
C GLU A 355 0.82 -15.16 13.27
N GLU A 356 -0.27 -14.55 13.69
CA GLU A 356 -1.38 -15.08 14.43
C GLU A 356 -2.11 -16.17 13.64
N GLU A 357 -2.57 -17.21 14.33
CA GLU A 357 -3.70 -18.01 13.87
C GLU A 357 -4.79 -18.01 14.94
N GLN A 358 -5.94 -17.47 14.55
CA GLN A 358 -7.24 -17.97 14.99
C GLN A 358 -7.56 -19.20 14.14
N ASP A 359 -8.02 -20.29 14.75
CA ASP A 359 -9.13 -21.03 14.16
C ASP A 359 -9.86 -21.94 15.15
N ASN A 360 -11.17 -22.04 14.91
CA ASN A 360 -12.19 -22.82 15.60
C ASN A 360 -11.91 -24.33 15.62
N VAL A 361 -12.22 -25.02 16.73
CA VAL A 361 -12.83 -26.36 16.71
C VAL A 361 -13.73 -26.58 17.94
N GLU A 362 -14.99 -26.91 17.62
CA GLU A 362 -16.02 -27.79 18.22
C GLU A 362 -16.07 -28.16 19.72
N GLU A 363 -17.33 -28.28 20.16
CA GLU A 363 -17.88 -28.56 21.49
C GLU A 363 -17.39 -29.87 22.15
N GLU A 364 -16.94 -29.77 23.40
CA GLU A 364 -17.15 -30.82 24.41
C GLU A 364 -17.65 -30.19 25.73
N GLU A 365 -18.85 -30.61 26.14
CA GLU A 365 -19.42 -30.34 27.46
C GLU A 365 -18.60 -31.03 28.56
N GLY A 366 -18.20 -30.30 29.60
CA GLY A 366 -17.44 -30.89 30.72
C GLY A 366 -17.16 -29.97 31.90
N SER A 367 -18.18 -29.71 32.71
CA SER A 367 -18.11 -29.39 34.16
C SER A 367 -17.11 -28.31 34.63
N THR A 368 -17.49 -27.03 34.50
CA THR A 368 -16.93 -25.93 35.32
C THR A 368 -18.00 -25.03 35.94
N ASP A 369 -19.25 -25.49 36.01
CA ASP A 369 -20.38 -24.75 36.62
C ASP A 369 -20.40 -24.76 38.16
N GLU A 370 -19.42 -25.39 38.82
CA GLU A 370 -19.39 -25.52 40.29
C GLU A 370 -18.35 -24.64 40.99
N ILE A 371 -17.39 -24.03 40.28
CA ILE A 371 -16.33 -23.22 40.91
C ILE A 371 -16.57 -21.71 40.73
N GLU A 372 -17.28 -21.28 39.69
CA GLU A 372 -17.68 -19.87 39.52
C GLU A 372 -18.81 -19.42 40.46
N LYS A 373 -19.46 -20.35 41.17
CA LYS A 373 -20.51 -20.02 42.16
C LYS A 373 -20.02 -19.82 43.59
N GLU A 374 -18.77 -20.18 43.91
CA GLU A 374 -18.26 -20.10 45.30
C GLU A 374 -17.31 -18.92 45.55
N ILE A 375 -17.01 -18.07 44.55
CA ILE A 375 -16.17 -16.87 44.71
C ILE A 375 -17.00 -15.57 44.62
N GLU A 376 -18.32 -15.65 44.46
CA GLU A 376 -19.22 -14.49 44.48
C GLU A 376 -19.77 -14.14 45.88
N GLU A 377 -19.29 -14.79 46.94
CA GLU A 377 -19.72 -14.50 48.32
C GLU A 377 -18.53 -14.03 49.17
N GLN A 378 -18.20 -12.73 49.09
CA GLN A 378 -17.77 -11.85 50.20
C GLN A 378 -17.16 -10.50 49.73
N GLU A 379 -17.74 -9.87 48.71
CA GLU A 379 -17.92 -8.42 48.82
C GLU A 379 -19.23 -8.24 49.57
N GLN A 380 -19.22 -7.62 50.75
CA GLN A 380 -20.47 -7.13 51.33
C GLN A 380 -21.02 -6.09 50.35
N GLU A 381 -21.94 -6.51 49.47
CA GLU A 381 -22.79 -5.59 48.74
C GLU A 381 -23.37 -4.63 49.79
N VAL A 382 -22.97 -3.37 49.73
CA VAL A 382 -23.57 -2.34 50.56
C VAL A 382 -25.02 -2.26 50.13
N GLN A 383 -25.92 -2.94 50.85
CA GLN A 383 -27.34 -2.92 50.57
C GLN A 383 -27.86 -1.50 50.82
N TYR A 384 -27.98 -0.76 49.73
CA TYR A 384 -28.69 0.51 49.72
C TYR A 384 -30.18 0.25 49.95
N ASP A 385 -30.89 1.20 50.56
CA ASP A 385 -32.33 1.09 50.62
C ASP A 385 -32.94 1.10 49.21
N GLU A 386 -34.15 0.56 49.09
CA GLU A 386 -34.87 0.43 47.81
C GLU A 386 -34.99 1.77 47.06
N GLU A 387 -35.13 2.90 47.76
CA GLU A 387 -35.24 4.22 47.14
C GLU A 387 -33.88 4.71 46.59
N THR A 388 -32.78 4.45 47.29
CA THR A 388 -31.42 4.74 46.82
C THR A 388 -31.02 3.85 45.65
N GLN A 389 -31.34 2.56 45.69
CA GLN A 389 -31.02 1.63 44.61
C GLN A 389 -31.70 2.03 43.29
N VAL A 390 -32.98 2.43 43.34
CA VAL A 390 -33.70 2.92 42.15
C VAL A 390 -33.02 4.14 41.51
N LEU A 391 -32.43 5.03 42.32
CA LEU A 391 -31.73 6.21 41.80
C LEU A 391 -30.35 5.89 41.21
N ILE A 392 -29.66 4.89 41.78
CA ILE A 392 -28.43 4.33 41.22
C ILE A 392 -28.74 3.67 39.87
N ASP A 393 -29.77 2.83 39.80
CA ASP A 393 -30.20 2.16 38.57
C ASP A 393 -30.65 3.17 37.50
N GLU A 394 -31.36 4.23 37.88
CA GLU A 394 -31.74 5.33 36.97
C GLU A 394 -30.49 6.01 36.39
N ALA A 395 -29.47 6.29 37.22
CA ALA A 395 -28.22 6.88 36.78
C ALA A 395 -27.42 5.95 35.87
N THR A 396 -27.33 4.66 36.20
CA THR A 396 -26.68 3.64 35.35
C THR A 396 -27.38 3.53 34.00
N SER A 397 -28.71 3.42 33.97
CA SER A 397 -29.48 3.41 32.72
C SER A 397 -29.31 4.69 31.90
N ALA A 398 -29.17 5.85 32.56
CA ALA A 398 -28.90 7.11 31.87
C ALA A 398 -27.49 7.18 31.26
N ARG A 399 -26.48 6.58 31.91
CA ARG A 399 -25.11 6.45 31.38
C ARG A 399 -25.08 5.58 30.13
N GLU A 400 -25.70 4.40 30.19
CA GLU A 400 -25.78 3.46 29.06
C GLU A 400 -26.43 4.12 27.83
N ARG A 401 -27.59 4.76 28.02
CA ARG A 401 -28.28 5.48 26.93
C ARG A 401 -27.46 6.63 26.34
N TYR A 402 -26.66 7.32 27.16
CA TYR A 402 -25.73 8.34 26.67
C TYR A 402 -24.58 7.71 25.87
N GLN A 403 -24.00 6.61 26.35
CA GLN A 403 -22.93 5.89 25.65
C GLN A 403 -23.41 5.34 24.30
N GLU A 404 -24.61 4.78 24.23
CA GLU A 404 -25.25 4.35 22.98
C GLU A 404 -25.40 5.52 21.99
N ALA A 405 -25.90 6.67 22.46
CA ALA A 405 -26.04 7.86 21.62
C ALA A 405 -24.69 8.44 21.17
N GLU A 406 -23.66 8.37 22.02
CA GLU A 406 -22.30 8.76 21.68
C GLU A 406 -21.67 7.84 20.63
N LYS A 407 -21.85 6.52 20.79
CA LYS A 407 -21.41 5.53 19.80
C LYS A 407 -22.07 5.79 18.44
N ALA A 408 -23.38 6.01 18.40
CA ALA A 408 -24.09 6.31 17.16
C ALA A 408 -23.54 7.57 16.44
N VAL A 409 -23.20 8.63 17.18
CA VAL A 409 -22.56 9.83 16.62
C VAL A 409 -21.17 9.52 16.05
N ASN A 410 -20.37 8.72 16.76
CA ASN A 410 -19.02 8.35 16.32
C ASN A 410 -19.06 7.46 15.07
N ASP A 411 -19.98 6.49 15.02
CA ASP A 411 -20.17 5.59 13.88
C ASP A 411 -20.54 6.39 12.62
N LEU A 412 -21.54 7.29 12.72
CA LEU A 412 -21.95 8.18 11.62
C LEU A 412 -20.81 9.12 11.17
N ASN A 413 -20.04 9.67 12.11
CA ASN A 413 -18.91 10.53 11.80
C ASN A 413 -17.81 9.78 11.02
N ASN A 414 -17.54 8.53 11.39
CA ASN A 414 -16.57 7.70 10.68
C ASN A 414 -17.08 7.35 9.27
N GLU A 415 -18.37 7.03 9.12
CA GLU A 415 -18.98 6.77 7.81
C GLU A 415 -18.93 8.00 6.88
N ILE A 416 -19.24 9.19 7.41
CA ILE A 416 -19.13 10.47 6.69
C ILE A 416 -17.70 10.67 6.18
N LYS A 417 -16.69 10.49 7.04
CA LYS A 417 -15.28 10.65 6.65
C LYS A 417 -14.88 9.70 5.53
N LEU A 418 -15.26 8.42 5.64
CA LEU A 418 -14.95 7.41 4.61
C LEU A 418 -15.59 7.77 3.27
N ILE A 419 -16.82 8.28 3.26
CA ILE A 419 -17.51 8.69 2.03
C ILE A 419 -16.91 9.99 1.46
N GLU A 420 -16.54 10.95 2.31
CA GLU A 420 -15.86 12.17 1.89
C GLU A 420 -14.51 11.88 1.23
N GLU A 421 -13.71 10.98 1.82
CA GLU A 421 -12.45 10.52 1.24
C GLU A 421 -12.65 9.88 -0.13
N LYS A 422 -13.67 9.03 -0.28
CA LYS A 422 -14.05 8.45 -1.59
C LYS A 422 -14.43 9.54 -2.59
N LEU A 423 -15.25 10.52 -2.21
CA LEU A 423 -15.66 11.60 -3.13
C LEU A 423 -14.51 12.51 -3.55
N GLN A 424 -13.52 12.71 -2.69
CA GLN A 424 -12.34 13.55 -2.96
C GLN A 424 -11.28 12.85 -3.82
N ARG A 425 -11.34 11.52 -3.96
CA ARG A 425 -10.36 10.74 -4.71
C ARG A 425 -10.39 11.06 -6.22
N ASP A 426 -9.19 11.11 -6.82
CA ASP A 426 -8.97 11.31 -8.26
C ASP A 426 -9.17 9.99 -9.02
N TYR A 427 -10.33 9.85 -9.68
CA TYR A 427 -10.70 8.68 -10.49
C TYR A 427 -10.58 8.93 -12.00
N GLY A 428 -9.68 9.82 -12.43
CA GLY A 428 -9.53 10.17 -13.84
C GLY A 428 -10.17 11.50 -14.20
N LYS A 429 -9.95 11.95 -15.44
CA LYS A 429 -10.41 13.26 -15.93
C LYS A 429 -11.93 13.35 -16.00
N GLU A 430 -12.59 12.23 -16.25
CA GLU A 430 -14.03 12.12 -16.44
C GLU A 430 -14.68 11.14 -15.45
N ASP A 431 -14.00 10.83 -14.35
CA ASP A 431 -14.42 9.84 -13.35
C ASP A 431 -14.56 8.41 -13.91
N GLU A 432 -13.80 8.09 -14.96
CA GLU A 432 -13.85 6.80 -15.66
C GLU A 432 -13.43 5.60 -14.81
N PHE A 433 -12.64 5.82 -13.75
CA PHE A 433 -12.18 4.76 -12.86
C PHE A 433 -13.09 4.52 -11.64
N VAL A 434 -14.13 5.34 -11.42
CA VAL A 434 -15.02 5.22 -10.23
C VAL A 434 -15.66 3.84 -10.14
N THR A 435 -16.03 3.25 -11.29
CA THR A 435 -16.68 1.93 -11.31
C THR A 435 -15.76 0.81 -10.84
N LEU A 436 -14.44 1.03 -10.82
CA LEU A 436 -13.46 0.02 -10.40
C LEU A 436 -13.10 0.14 -8.91
N ASP A 437 -13.59 1.16 -8.20
CA ASP A 437 -13.25 1.36 -6.79
C ASP A 437 -13.69 0.15 -5.93
N GLY A 438 -12.70 -0.55 -5.38
CA GLY A 438 -12.91 -1.77 -4.60
C GLY A 438 -13.11 -3.06 -5.42
N GLU A 439 -13.13 -3.00 -6.76
CA GLU A 439 -13.13 -4.21 -7.58
C GLU A 439 -11.73 -4.87 -7.56
N CYS A 440 -11.70 -6.19 -7.30
CA CYS A 440 -10.46 -6.96 -7.18
C CYS A 440 -10.26 -7.91 -8.36
N PHE A 441 -9.02 -8.00 -8.83
CA PHE A 441 -8.62 -8.81 -9.98
C PHE A 441 -7.42 -9.69 -9.62
N ASP A 442 -7.57 -10.98 -9.86
CA ASP A 442 -6.57 -11.96 -9.46
C ASP A 442 -5.69 -12.40 -10.63
N TYR A 443 -4.42 -12.64 -10.35
CA TYR A 443 -3.45 -13.24 -11.26
C TYR A 443 -2.71 -14.37 -10.54
N THR A 444 -2.68 -15.53 -11.17
CA THR A 444 -2.11 -16.73 -10.59
C THR A 444 -0.90 -17.16 -11.40
N ASP A 445 0.28 -17.18 -10.77
CA ASP A 445 1.52 -17.63 -11.41
C ASP A 445 1.80 -19.11 -11.10
N LEU A 446 3.05 -19.53 -10.87
CA LEU A 446 3.37 -20.90 -10.47
C LEU A 446 3.15 -21.14 -8.96
N GLU A 447 3.52 -20.18 -8.10
CA GLU A 447 3.63 -20.34 -6.64
C GLU A 447 2.58 -19.54 -5.87
N TYR A 448 2.20 -18.37 -6.39
CA TYR A 448 1.36 -17.38 -5.72
C TYR A 448 0.08 -17.05 -6.51
N ILE A 449 -0.88 -16.49 -5.77
CA ILE A 449 -2.06 -15.82 -6.27
C ILE A 449 -1.94 -14.36 -5.82
N TYR A 450 -1.85 -13.46 -6.79
CA TYR A 450 -1.83 -12.03 -6.56
C TYR A 450 -3.23 -11.48 -6.74
N SER A 451 -3.66 -10.58 -5.85
CA SER A 451 -4.95 -9.89 -5.96
C SER A 451 -4.71 -8.39 -5.98
N LEU A 452 -5.30 -7.70 -6.95
CA LEU A 452 -5.26 -6.25 -7.05
C LEU A 452 -6.67 -5.69 -6.91
N CYS A 453 -6.96 -5.03 -5.79
CA CYS A 453 -8.16 -4.24 -5.60
C CYS A 453 -7.90 -2.78 -6.01
N LEU A 454 -8.61 -2.30 -7.03
CA LEU A 454 -8.42 -0.94 -7.55
C LEU A 454 -8.81 0.08 -6.47
N PHE A 455 -7.92 1.04 -6.20
CA PHE A 455 -8.02 2.01 -5.10
C PHE A 455 -8.15 1.43 -3.67
N GLY A 456 -7.90 0.12 -3.52
CA GLY A 456 -7.87 -0.60 -2.26
C GLY A 456 -6.46 -1.06 -1.91
N LYS A 457 -6.25 -2.37 -1.86
CA LYS A 457 -4.96 -3.01 -1.58
C LYS A 457 -4.51 -3.94 -2.72
N ALA A 458 -3.20 -4.11 -2.85
CA ALA A 458 -2.59 -5.19 -3.61
C ALA A 458 -2.05 -6.22 -2.61
N SER A 459 -2.25 -7.51 -2.91
CA SER A 459 -1.85 -8.58 -2.01
C SER A 459 -1.36 -9.83 -2.74
N GLN A 460 -0.69 -10.69 -2.00
CA GLN A 460 -0.16 -11.96 -2.46
C GLN A 460 -0.55 -13.05 -1.47
N LYS A 461 -0.92 -14.22 -1.97
CA LYS A 461 -1.20 -15.41 -1.18
C LYS A 461 -0.53 -16.63 -1.83
N SER A 462 0.13 -17.47 -1.03
CA SER A 462 0.67 -18.74 -1.54
C SER A 462 -0.45 -19.72 -1.92
N LYS A 463 -0.27 -20.45 -3.01
CA LYS A 463 -1.22 -21.50 -3.41
C LYS A 463 -1.29 -22.67 -2.46
N SER A 464 -0.19 -22.94 -1.77
CA SER A 464 -0.05 -24.10 -0.88
C SER A 464 -0.71 -23.87 0.50
N GLY A 465 -1.34 -22.72 0.72
CA GLY A 465 -1.80 -22.27 2.02
C GLY A 465 -0.88 -21.19 2.61
N GLY A 466 -1.34 -20.53 3.66
CA GLY A 466 -0.65 -19.41 4.29
C GLY A 466 -1.43 -18.10 4.24
N ASN A 467 -0.93 -17.13 5.01
CA ASN A 467 -1.55 -15.83 5.20
C ASN A 467 -1.38 -14.91 3.99
N GLU A 468 -2.31 -13.95 3.88
CA GLU A 468 -2.32 -12.95 2.82
C GLU A 468 -1.29 -11.85 3.15
N VAL A 469 -0.26 -11.73 2.31
CA VAL A 469 0.76 -10.69 2.44
C VAL A 469 0.31 -9.43 1.71
N SER A 470 0.25 -8.31 2.42
CA SER A 470 -0.04 -7.00 1.80
C SER A 470 1.16 -6.48 1.03
N LEU A 471 0.99 -6.26 -0.28
CA LEU A 471 2.00 -5.68 -1.17
C LEU A 471 1.89 -4.15 -1.27
N GLY A 472 0.86 -3.55 -0.66
CA GLY A 472 0.64 -2.11 -0.60
C GLY A 472 -0.83 -1.71 -0.65
N TYR A 473 -1.10 -0.50 -0.19
CA TYR A 473 -2.38 0.18 -0.29
C TYR A 473 -2.29 1.31 -1.31
N TRP A 474 -3.38 1.56 -2.02
CA TRP A 474 -3.48 2.65 -2.97
C TRP A 474 -3.01 3.96 -2.34
N ASN A 475 -2.09 4.64 -3.02
CA ASN A 475 -1.56 5.92 -2.58
C ASN A 475 -1.84 7.03 -3.61
N GLU A 476 -1.24 6.94 -4.80
CA GLU A 476 -1.32 8.03 -5.78
C GLU A 476 -1.09 7.58 -7.24
N TRP A 477 -1.41 8.48 -8.17
CA TRP A 477 -1.08 8.37 -9.58
C TRP A 477 0.38 8.81 -9.83
N VAL A 478 1.16 7.98 -10.52
CA VAL A 478 2.60 8.20 -10.77
C VAL A 478 2.96 8.13 -12.26
N GLY A 479 1.99 8.32 -13.15
CA GLY A 479 2.24 8.41 -14.59
C GLY A 479 3.01 9.69 -14.99
N ALA A 480 3.56 9.69 -16.20
CA ALA A 480 4.26 10.85 -16.75
C ALA A 480 3.32 12.08 -16.92
N GLN A 481 3.86 13.28 -17.04
CA GLN A 481 3.07 14.54 -17.10
C GLN A 481 2.02 14.55 -18.23
N ASP A 482 2.37 13.97 -19.38
CA ASP A 482 1.52 13.78 -20.55
C ASP A 482 0.51 12.64 -20.40
N ASN A 483 0.80 11.66 -19.54
CA ASN A 483 -0.05 10.50 -19.28
C ASN A 483 -0.10 10.13 -17.79
N LYS A 484 -0.65 11.04 -16.97
CA LYS A 484 -0.73 10.90 -15.49
C LYS A 484 -1.36 9.58 -15.05
N TYR A 485 -2.39 9.13 -15.76
CA TYR A 485 -3.20 7.95 -15.41
C TYR A 485 -2.62 6.63 -15.95
N SER A 486 -1.40 6.63 -16.47
CA SER A 486 -0.74 5.41 -16.95
C SER A 486 -0.24 4.49 -15.85
N LYS A 487 0.02 5.01 -14.64
CA LYS A 487 0.60 4.24 -13.54
C LYS A 487 0.00 4.59 -12.19
N MET A 488 -0.25 3.57 -11.40
CA MET A 488 -0.77 3.62 -10.04
C MET A 488 0.30 3.14 -9.05
N LYS A 489 0.46 3.85 -7.94
CA LYS A 489 1.37 3.45 -6.86
C LYS A 489 0.58 2.96 -5.65
N TYR A 490 0.95 1.77 -5.20
CA TYR A 490 0.51 1.16 -3.96
C TYR A 490 1.71 1.06 -3.03
N ASP A 491 1.62 1.60 -1.82
CA ASP A 491 2.72 1.59 -0.85
C ASP A 491 2.23 1.27 0.57
N LYS A 492 3.14 1.31 1.56
CA LYS A 492 2.85 0.94 2.95
C LYS A 492 2.31 -0.49 3.07
N GLY A 493 2.83 -1.41 2.25
CA GLY A 493 2.60 -2.84 2.41
C GLY A 493 3.34 -3.41 3.62
N LEU A 494 3.19 -4.71 3.84
CA LEU A 494 3.86 -5.40 4.94
C LEU A 494 5.37 -5.23 4.84
N THR A 495 6.02 -4.89 5.95
CA THR A 495 7.48 -4.73 6.00
C THR A 495 8.18 -6.01 5.59
N CYS A 496 9.15 -5.85 4.70
CA CYS A 496 9.98 -6.94 4.21
C CYS A 496 11.15 -7.16 5.16
N TRP A 497 11.47 -8.43 5.48
CA TRP A 497 12.69 -8.73 6.23
C TRP A 497 13.91 -8.21 5.46
N ASN A 498 14.74 -7.38 6.10
CA ASN A 498 15.88 -6.72 5.47
C ASN A 498 15.58 -5.97 4.15
N GLY A 499 14.37 -5.45 4.00
CA GLY A 499 13.94 -4.71 2.83
C GLY A 499 13.05 -3.51 3.18
N PRO A 500 12.72 -2.69 2.17
CA PRO A 500 11.73 -1.63 2.37
C PRO A 500 10.35 -2.24 2.68
N THR A 501 9.42 -1.40 3.12
CA THR A 501 8.00 -1.76 3.12
C THR A 501 7.58 -2.15 1.71
N ARG A 502 6.88 -3.28 1.56
CA ARG A 502 6.44 -3.76 0.24
C ARG A 502 5.67 -2.67 -0.50
N SER A 503 5.94 -2.54 -1.80
CA SER A 503 5.27 -1.58 -2.67
C SER A 503 5.00 -2.19 -4.04
N THR A 504 3.96 -1.70 -4.71
CA THR A 504 3.54 -2.19 -6.02
C THR A 504 3.28 -1.01 -6.96
N ILE A 505 3.86 -1.07 -8.16
CA ILE A 505 3.54 -0.15 -9.26
C ILE A 505 2.67 -0.88 -10.28
N VAL A 506 1.45 -0.42 -10.48
CA VAL A 506 0.54 -0.97 -11.49
C VAL A 506 0.61 -0.10 -12.73
N THR A 507 1.04 -0.68 -13.85
CA THR A 507 1.04 -0.05 -15.18
C THR A 507 -0.26 -0.38 -15.89
N LEU A 508 -0.99 0.65 -16.31
CA LEU A 508 -2.28 0.51 -16.98
C LEU A 508 -2.08 0.44 -18.50
N THR A 509 -2.85 -0.44 -19.15
CA THR A 509 -2.89 -0.57 -20.61
C THR A 509 -4.34 -0.54 -21.11
N CYS A 510 -4.55 0.01 -22.32
CA CYS A 510 -5.88 0.04 -22.93
C CYS A 510 -6.24 -1.34 -23.47
N ASP A 511 -7.36 -1.89 -22.99
CA ASP A 511 -7.99 -3.12 -23.49
C ASP A 511 -9.52 -3.00 -23.39
N LYS A 512 -10.27 -4.00 -23.85
CA LYS A 512 -11.74 -4.02 -23.78
C LYS A 512 -12.26 -4.55 -22.45
N GLU A 513 -11.42 -5.23 -21.69
CA GLU A 513 -11.76 -5.93 -20.46
C GLU A 513 -10.86 -5.44 -19.33
N ASN A 514 -11.40 -5.44 -18.10
CA ASN A 514 -10.62 -5.21 -16.89
C ASN A 514 -9.98 -6.55 -16.47
N LYS A 515 -8.65 -6.62 -16.46
CA LYS A 515 -7.93 -7.82 -16.02
C LYS A 515 -6.50 -7.51 -15.62
N LEU A 516 -6.00 -8.25 -14.63
CA LEU A 516 -4.59 -8.29 -14.28
C LEU A 516 -3.86 -9.20 -15.28
N VAL A 517 -2.94 -8.62 -16.05
CA VAL A 517 -2.27 -9.26 -17.20
C VAL A 517 -1.00 -9.98 -16.76
N SER A 518 -0.19 -9.33 -15.95
CA SER A 518 1.09 -9.86 -15.48
C SER A 518 1.46 -9.27 -14.13
N VAL A 519 2.29 -10.01 -13.39
CA VAL A 519 2.89 -9.60 -12.13
C VAL A 519 4.35 -10.03 -12.15
N ALA A 520 5.25 -9.13 -11.74
CA ALA A 520 6.68 -9.39 -11.63
C ALA A 520 7.25 -8.73 -10.37
N GLU A 521 8.24 -9.36 -9.75
CA GLU A 521 9.03 -8.80 -8.64
C GLU A 521 10.44 -8.49 -9.16
N PRO A 522 10.68 -7.31 -9.80
CA PRO A 522 11.99 -6.97 -10.34
C PRO A 522 13.06 -6.76 -9.26
N ASN A 523 12.66 -6.24 -8.08
CA ASN A 523 13.53 -6.08 -6.92
C ASN A 523 12.80 -6.65 -5.69
N ARG A 524 13.56 -7.09 -4.69
CA ARG A 524 13.02 -7.61 -3.43
C ARG A 524 11.99 -6.64 -2.85
N CYS A 525 10.76 -7.13 -2.67
CA CYS A 525 9.65 -6.37 -2.06
C CYS A 525 9.19 -5.14 -2.87
N GLU A 526 9.58 -5.03 -4.14
CA GLU A 526 9.02 -4.09 -5.12
C GLU A 526 8.38 -4.86 -6.26
N TYR A 527 7.08 -4.67 -6.43
CA TYR A 527 6.28 -5.41 -7.41
C TYR A 527 5.88 -4.49 -8.55
N VAL A 528 5.81 -5.04 -9.75
CA VAL A 528 5.25 -4.40 -10.94
C VAL A 528 4.11 -5.27 -11.46
N MET A 529 2.96 -4.65 -11.64
CA MET A 529 1.77 -5.29 -12.18
C MET A 529 1.36 -4.61 -13.48
N GLU A 530 0.87 -5.36 -14.46
CA GLU A 530 0.26 -4.80 -15.66
C GLU A 530 -1.26 -5.04 -15.62
N PHE A 531 -2.04 -3.97 -15.63
CA PHE A 531 -3.49 -4.05 -15.60
C PHE A 531 -4.07 -3.53 -16.92
N ALA A 532 -4.85 -4.36 -17.59
CA ALA A 532 -5.57 -4.01 -18.80
C ALA A 532 -6.95 -3.48 -18.43
N THR A 533 -7.34 -2.33 -19.00
CA THR A 533 -8.65 -1.72 -18.73
C THR A 533 -9.14 -0.82 -19.87
N PRO A 534 -10.45 -0.86 -20.19
CA PRO A 534 -11.08 0.11 -21.08
C PRO A 534 -11.01 1.55 -20.56
N ALA A 535 -10.87 1.78 -19.24
CA ALA A 535 -10.81 3.12 -18.67
C ALA A 535 -9.66 3.99 -19.26
N LEU A 536 -8.57 3.35 -19.71
CA LEU A 536 -7.43 4.05 -20.31
C LEU A 536 -7.56 4.26 -21.84
N CYS A 537 -8.58 3.69 -22.48
CA CYS A 537 -8.76 3.78 -23.92
C CYS A 537 -9.29 5.16 -24.34
N ASP A 538 -8.43 6.18 -24.33
CA ASP A 538 -8.76 7.52 -24.84
C ASP A 538 -8.37 7.66 -26.33
N SER A 539 -9.28 8.19 -27.12
CA SER A 539 -9.06 8.55 -28.52
C SER A 539 -8.16 9.78 -28.71
N SER A 540 -8.00 10.62 -27.68
CA SER A 540 -7.34 11.92 -27.80
C SER A 540 -5.80 11.85 -27.85
N THR A 541 -5.21 10.78 -27.31
CA THR A 541 -3.74 10.60 -27.20
C THR A 541 -3.05 10.43 -28.56
N LYS A 542 -3.79 10.20 -29.64
CA LYS A 542 -3.23 9.92 -30.98
C LYS A 542 -2.76 11.16 -31.76
N LEU A 543 -3.08 12.37 -31.32
CA LEU A 543 -2.77 13.58 -32.11
C LEU A 543 -1.33 14.07 -32.02
N MET A 544 -0.48 13.50 -31.15
CA MET A 544 0.90 14.00 -30.95
C MET A 544 2.01 13.14 -31.58
N ASP A 545 1.72 11.92 -32.03
CA ASP A 545 2.76 10.97 -32.49
C ASP A 545 2.69 10.60 -33.99
N THR A 546 1.85 11.27 -34.77
CA THR A 546 1.73 11.04 -36.23
C THR A 546 1.78 12.33 -37.04
N HIS A 547 2.67 13.23 -36.63
CA HIS A 547 3.11 14.33 -37.47
C HIS A 547 4.62 14.23 -37.63
N ASP A 548 5.07 13.31 -38.47
CA ASP A 548 6.23 13.56 -39.33
C ASP A 548 6.24 12.60 -40.53
N GLU A 549 6.25 13.23 -41.71
CA GLU A 549 6.53 12.72 -43.06
C GLU A 549 5.42 11.92 -43.79
N LEU A 550 4.46 12.68 -44.34
CA LEU A 550 3.67 12.32 -45.54
C LEU A 550 4.31 12.90 -46.81
#